data_AF-A0A010YXE4-F1
#
_entry.id   AF-A0A010YXE4-F1
#
_cell.length_a   1.000
_cell.length_b   1.000
_cell.length_c   1.000
_cell.angle_alpha   90.00
_cell.angle_beta   90.00
_cell.angle_gamma   90.00
#
_symmetry.space_group_name_H-M   'P 1'
#
loop_
_entity.id
_entity.type
_entity.pdbx_description
1 polymer ?
#
loop_
_entity_poly.entity_id
_entity_poly.type
_entity_poly.pdbx_seq_one_letter_code
_entity_poly.pdbx_strand_id
1 'polypeptide(L)'
;MAAVTLDNLGAWVLKGNADRVDLAGRFAREPRVSQWCVRPGYRMRLMRAPQPVVFWASGSQAGVWGVGNVADVPFLGEDGAWHVPLGLTIDPVSARVPRSSLRADSRLAGIEVFRQPQGPNPSFLTVEQFDVVRSYRDSQANPSGSLKSPSSAAIARR
;
A
#
# COMPACT_ATOMS: atom_id res chain seq x y z
N MET A 1 -17.60 -6.60 11.11
CA MET A 1 -16.50 -6.13 10.24
C MET A 1 -17.06 -5.95 8.85
N ALA A 2 -16.80 -4.82 8.18
CA ALA A 2 -17.21 -4.66 6.80
C ALA A 2 -16.41 -5.65 5.92
N ALA A 3 -17.09 -6.56 5.24
CA ALA A 3 -16.46 -7.38 4.22
C ALA A 3 -16.05 -6.46 3.05
N VAL A 4 -14.93 -6.77 2.39
CA VAL A 4 -14.63 -6.13 1.11
C VAL A 4 -15.65 -6.57 0.08
N THR A 5 -16.21 -5.60 -0.63
CA THR A 5 -17.03 -5.78 -1.81
C THR A 5 -16.35 -5.03 -2.96
N LEU A 6 -16.83 -5.25 -4.18
CA LEU A 6 -16.28 -4.53 -5.33
C LEU A 6 -16.64 -3.05 -5.29
N ASP A 7 -17.75 -2.70 -4.64
CA ASP A 7 -18.24 -1.32 -4.52
C ASP A 7 -17.43 -0.49 -3.52
N ASN A 8 -16.83 -1.14 -2.50
CA ASN A 8 -16.05 -0.45 -1.47
C ASN A 8 -14.54 -0.60 -1.65
N LEU A 9 -14.07 -1.42 -2.58
CA LEU A 9 -12.66 -1.66 -2.82
C LEU A 9 -11.98 -0.43 -3.43
N GLY A 10 -11.09 0.21 -2.67
CA GLY A 10 -10.18 1.23 -3.19
C GLY A 10 -8.90 0.62 -3.77
N ALA A 11 -8.27 -0.27 -3.00
CA ALA A 11 -7.11 -1.02 -3.47
C ALA A 11 -6.94 -2.34 -2.71
N TRP A 12 -6.38 -3.34 -3.39
CA TRP A 12 -5.82 -4.51 -2.73
C TRP A 12 -4.51 -4.13 -2.03
N VAL A 13 -4.25 -4.72 -0.87
CA VAL A 13 -2.97 -4.56 -0.16
C VAL A 13 -2.23 -5.89 -0.15
N LEU A 14 -1.14 -5.93 -0.90
CA LEU A 14 -0.21 -7.06 -0.94
C LEU A 14 0.90 -6.85 0.07
N LYS A 15 1.25 -7.90 0.82
CA LYS A 15 2.24 -7.80 1.89
C LYS A 15 3.55 -8.50 1.50
N GLY A 16 4.68 -7.82 1.74
CA GLY A 16 6.02 -8.40 1.71
C GLY A 16 6.77 -8.10 3.01
N ASN A 17 7.47 -9.07 3.60
CA ASN A 17 8.25 -8.84 4.81
C ASN A 17 9.68 -8.41 4.44
N ALA A 18 10.03 -7.14 4.71
CA ALA A 18 11.33 -6.57 4.37
C ALA A 18 12.50 -7.11 5.22
N ASP A 19 12.22 -7.77 6.35
CA ASP A 19 13.25 -8.28 7.26
C ASP A 19 13.59 -9.76 7.00
N ARG A 20 12.74 -10.51 6.28
CA ARG A 20 12.96 -11.95 6.02
C ARG A 20 13.70 -12.25 4.73
N VAL A 21 13.62 -11.34 3.79
CA VAL A 21 14.22 -11.41 2.45
C VAL A 21 14.70 -10.00 2.12
N ASP A 22 15.84 -9.87 1.43
CA ASP A 22 16.38 -8.58 0.97
C ASP A 22 15.49 -7.96 -0.13
N LEU A 23 14.27 -7.59 0.24
CA LEU A 23 13.32 -6.94 -0.65
C LEU A 23 13.82 -5.56 -1.06
N ALA A 24 14.48 -4.85 -0.13
CA ALA A 24 15.04 -3.54 -0.43
C ALA A 24 16.08 -3.63 -1.56
N GLY A 25 17.05 -4.54 -1.45
CA GLY A 25 18.04 -4.77 -2.50
C GLY A 25 17.44 -5.38 -3.77
N ARG A 26 16.47 -6.30 -3.66
CA ARG A 26 15.72 -6.81 -4.83
C ARG A 26 15.06 -5.69 -5.61
N PHE A 27 14.31 -4.81 -4.95
CA PHE A 27 13.59 -3.72 -5.61
C PHE A 27 14.48 -2.55 -6.02
N ALA A 28 15.67 -2.40 -5.43
CA ALA A 28 16.67 -1.46 -5.92
C ALA A 28 17.23 -1.88 -7.29
N ARG A 29 17.33 -3.19 -7.58
CA ARG A 29 17.78 -3.73 -8.87
C ARG A 29 16.65 -3.85 -9.89
N GLU A 30 15.50 -4.36 -9.46
CA GLU A 30 14.31 -4.54 -10.29
C GLU A 30 13.08 -4.03 -9.53
N PRO A 31 12.68 -2.76 -9.73
CA PRO A 31 11.53 -2.17 -9.04
C PRO A 31 10.20 -2.69 -9.58
N ARG A 32 10.15 -3.28 -10.79
CA ARG A 32 8.91 -3.82 -11.34
C ARG A 32 8.54 -5.13 -10.64
N VAL A 33 7.24 -5.30 -10.43
CA VAL A 33 6.65 -6.49 -9.85
C VAL A 33 5.58 -6.96 -10.81
N SER A 34 5.89 -8.04 -11.54
CA SER A 34 4.98 -8.66 -12.52
C SER A 34 3.97 -9.61 -11.88
N GLN A 35 4.27 -10.12 -10.68
CA GLN A 35 3.37 -10.98 -9.92
C GLN A 35 3.75 -11.01 -8.44
N TRP A 36 2.80 -11.42 -7.59
CA TRP A 36 3.06 -11.61 -6.16
C TRP A 36 2.18 -12.72 -5.57
N CYS A 37 2.69 -13.42 -4.57
CA CYS A 37 1.95 -14.47 -3.88
C CYS A 37 0.74 -13.90 -3.12
N VAL A 38 -0.36 -14.64 -3.16
CA VAL A 38 -1.61 -14.39 -2.43
C VAL A 38 -2.09 -15.68 -1.77
N ARG A 39 -2.93 -15.55 -0.75
CA ARG A 39 -3.59 -16.69 -0.09
C ARG A 39 -4.90 -17.02 -0.81
N PRO A 40 -5.18 -18.30 -1.06
CA PRO A 40 -6.45 -18.71 -1.65
C PRO A 40 -7.62 -18.35 -0.72
N GLY A 41 -8.72 -17.89 -1.30
CA GLY A 41 -9.92 -17.55 -0.54
C GLY A 41 -10.84 -16.56 -1.26
N TYR A 42 -11.84 -16.07 -0.54
CA TYR A 42 -12.84 -15.13 -1.05
C TYR A 42 -12.21 -13.90 -1.71
N ARG A 43 -11.22 -13.27 -1.07
CA ARG A 43 -10.57 -12.04 -1.57
C ARG A 43 -9.81 -12.27 -2.87
N MET A 44 -9.05 -13.36 -2.95
CA MET A 44 -8.36 -13.76 -4.17
C MET A 44 -9.35 -13.89 -5.34
N ARG A 45 -10.51 -14.52 -5.13
CA ARG A 45 -11.54 -14.68 -6.18
C ARG A 45 -12.17 -13.37 -6.65
N LEU A 46 -12.03 -12.28 -5.91
CA LEU A 46 -12.51 -10.95 -6.32
C LEU A 46 -11.47 -10.18 -7.14
N MET A 47 -10.20 -10.59 -7.10
CA MET A 47 -9.10 -9.91 -7.78
C MET A 47 -9.23 -10.06 -9.29
N ARG A 48 -9.23 -8.95 -10.00
CA ARG A 48 -9.24 -8.89 -11.46
C ARG A 48 -8.67 -7.57 -11.95
N ALA A 49 -8.21 -7.55 -13.20
CA ALA A 49 -7.78 -6.32 -13.83
C ALA A 49 -8.95 -5.32 -14.00
N PRO A 50 -8.69 -4.00 -13.96
CA PRO A 50 -7.43 -3.31 -13.62
C PRO A 50 -7.44 -2.79 -12.16
N GLN A 51 -7.91 -3.58 -11.18
CA GLN A 51 -8.10 -3.08 -9.80
C GLN A 51 -6.79 -2.55 -9.18
N PRO A 52 -6.83 -1.43 -8.43
CA PRO A 52 -5.63 -0.87 -7.82
C PRO A 52 -5.00 -1.82 -6.80
N VAL A 53 -3.68 -1.76 -6.69
CA VAL A 53 -2.90 -2.50 -5.70
C VAL A 53 -1.89 -1.60 -5.01
N VAL A 54 -1.71 -1.84 -3.72
CA VAL A 54 -0.69 -1.24 -2.86
C VAL A 54 0.24 -2.34 -2.40
N PHE A 55 1.55 -2.13 -2.55
CA PHE A 55 2.56 -2.97 -1.92
C PHE A 55 2.87 -2.43 -0.52
N TRP A 56 2.53 -3.21 0.49
CA TRP A 56 2.84 -2.95 1.89
C TRP A 56 4.07 -3.76 2.31
N ALA A 57 5.16 -3.07 2.62
CA ALA A 57 6.25 -3.71 3.34
C ALA A 57 5.90 -3.82 4.83
N SER A 58 6.11 -4.99 5.41
CA SER A 58 6.12 -5.19 6.86
C SER A 58 7.55 -5.32 7.38
N GLY A 59 7.72 -5.24 8.70
CA GLY A 59 9.04 -5.27 9.34
C GLY A 59 9.55 -3.89 9.75
N SER A 60 10.88 -3.75 9.82
CA SER A 60 11.57 -2.53 10.24
C SER A 60 11.24 -1.32 9.34
N GLN A 61 11.10 -1.55 8.03
CA GLN A 61 10.80 -0.52 7.03
C GLN A 61 9.31 -0.49 6.63
N ALA A 62 8.43 -0.76 7.60
CA ALA A 62 7.01 -0.91 7.32
C ALA A 62 6.38 0.35 6.71
N GLY A 63 5.54 0.16 5.70
CA GLY A 63 4.88 1.26 4.99
C GLY A 63 4.43 0.87 3.59
N VAL A 64 3.99 1.88 2.83
CA VAL A 64 3.64 1.73 1.41
C VAL A 64 4.88 1.93 0.56
N TRP A 65 5.25 0.91 -0.20
CA TRP A 65 6.43 0.92 -1.04
C TRP A 65 6.12 1.12 -2.52
N GLY A 66 4.87 0.92 -2.95
CA GLY A 66 4.51 1.09 -4.34
C GLY A 66 3.01 0.96 -4.56
N VAL A 67 2.57 1.48 -5.70
CA VAL A 67 1.18 1.42 -6.15
C VAL A 67 1.17 1.00 -7.62
N GLY A 68 0.16 0.23 -8.01
CA GLY A 68 -0.03 -0.20 -9.39
C GLY A 68 -1.42 -0.81 -9.56
N ASN A 69 -1.52 -1.77 -10.48
CA ASN A 69 -2.79 -2.45 -10.76
C ASN A 69 -2.62 -3.96 -10.85
N VAL A 70 -3.69 -4.69 -10.54
CA VAL A 70 -3.86 -6.09 -10.97
C VAL A 70 -3.88 -6.12 -12.49
N ALA A 71 -3.07 -6.98 -13.10
CA ALA A 71 -2.97 -7.11 -14.55
C ALA A 71 -3.87 -8.21 -15.12
N ASP A 72 -4.18 -9.25 -14.33
CA ASP A 72 -5.08 -10.33 -14.70
C ASP A 72 -5.59 -11.09 -13.45
N VAL A 73 -6.41 -12.12 -13.63
CA VAL A 73 -6.90 -12.98 -12.55
C VAL A 73 -5.76 -13.80 -11.90
N PRO A 74 -5.87 -14.15 -10.60
CA PRO A 74 -4.90 -15.01 -9.94
C PRO A 74 -4.82 -16.41 -10.56
N PHE A 75 -3.62 -17.00 -10.53
CA PHE A 75 -3.33 -18.34 -11.05
C PHE A 75 -2.50 -19.15 -10.05
N LEU A 76 -2.55 -20.48 -10.16
CA LEU A 76 -1.70 -21.38 -9.39
C LEU A 76 -0.34 -21.51 -10.10
N GLY A 77 0.72 -21.08 -9.45
CA GLY A 77 2.09 -21.21 -9.96
C GLY A 77 2.64 -22.63 -9.86
N GLU A 78 3.74 -22.88 -10.57
CA GLU A 78 4.46 -24.17 -10.52
C GLU A 78 5.03 -24.47 -9.13
N ASP A 79 5.25 -23.44 -8.31
CA ASP A 79 5.66 -23.53 -6.91
C ASP A 79 4.52 -23.97 -5.96
N GLY A 80 3.32 -24.23 -6.50
CA GLY A 80 2.13 -24.60 -5.74
C GLY A 80 1.51 -23.43 -4.95
N ALA A 81 1.99 -22.20 -5.13
CA ALA A 81 1.42 -21.01 -4.52
C ALA A 81 0.50 -20.27 -5.50
N TRP A 82 -0.51 -19.59 -4.97
CA TRP A 82 -1.34 -18.70 -5.78
C TRP A 82 -0.62 -17.38 -5.98
N HIS A 83 -0.57 -16.91 -7.22
CA HIS A 83 0.02 -15.63 -7.61
C HIS A 83 -1.04 -14.77 -8.29
N VAL A 84 -0.91 -13.46 -8.15
CA VAL A 84 -1.70 -12.49 -8.93
C VAL A 84 -0.77 -11.75 -9.89
N PRO A 85 -1.09 -11.66 -11.20
CA PRO A 85 -0.36 -10.83 -12.15
C PRO A 85 -0.54 -9.34 -11.86
N LEU A 86 0.54 -8.56 -11.98
CA LEU A 86 0.60 -7.15 -11.57
C LEU A 86 1.28 -6.27 -12.61
N GLY A 87 0.74 -5.06 -12.78
CA GLY A 87 1.45 -3.89 -13.29
C GLY A 87 1.81 -2.99 -12.11
N LEU A 88 2.79 -3.40 -11.30
CA LEU A 88 3.21 -2.69 -10.08
C LEU A 88 4.67 -2.29 -10.17
N THR A 89 4.98 -1.06 -9.74
CA THR A 89 6.35 -0.56 -9.59
C THR A 89 6.56 -0.11 -8.15
N ILE A 90 7.68 -0.56 -7.56
CA ILE A 90 8.14 -0.12 -6.25
C ILE A 90 8.81 1.24 -6.37
N ASP A 91 8.37 2.17 -5.53
CA ASP A 91 8.86 3.53 -5.46
C ASP A 91 10.31 3.58 -4.92
N PRO A 92 11.10 4.58 -5.36
CA PRO A 92 12.40 4.86 -4.76
C PRO A 92 12.24 5.17 -3.27
N VAL A 93 13.28 4.93 -2.47
CA VAL A 93 13.22 5.04 -1.00
C VAL A 93 12.65 6.39 -0.53
N SER A 94 13.02 7.49 -1.20
CA SER A 94 12.55 8.84 -0.88
C SER A 94 11.05 9.07 -1.12
N ALA A 95 10.41 8.27 -1.96
CA ALA A 95 8.99 8.37 -2.29
C ALA A 95 8.11 7.35 -1.55
N ARG A 96 8.71 6.44 -0.75
CA ARG A 96 7.96 5.46 0.04
C ARG A 96 7.27 6.15 1.20
N VAL A 97 6.04 5.74 1.50
CA VAL A 97 5.28 6.31 2.62
C VAL A 97 5.50 5.47 3.88
N PRO A 98 6.17 6.01 4.91
CA PRO A 98 6.43 5.25 6.13
C PRO A 98 5.14 5.03 6.93
N ARG A 99 5.07 3.88 7.61
CA ARG A 99 3.93 3.53 8.47
C ARG A 99 3.61 4.60 9.51
N SER A 100 4.61 5.30 10.04
CA SER A 100 4.43 6.35 11.05
C SER A 100 3.59 7.52 10.52
N SER A 101 3.83 7.97 9.29
CA SER A 101 3.03 9.02 8.64
C SER A 101 1.57 8.60 8.49
N LEU A 102 1.33 7.35 8.07
CA LEU A 102 -0.03 6.82 7.90
C LEU A 102 -0.74 6.62 9.24
N ARG A 103 -0.02 6.23 10.30
CA ARG A 103 -0.60 6.06 11.65
C ARG A 103 -1.02 7.38 12.30
N ALA A 104 -0.39 8.49 11.92
CA ALA A 104 -0.74 9.82 12.41
C ALA A 104 -2.04 10.35 11.80
N ASP A 105 -2.52 9.78 10.69
CA ASP A 105 -3.78 10.15 10.06
C ASP A 105 -4.95 9.35 10.64
N SER A 106 -5.89 10.03 11.29
CA SER A 106 -7.08 9.40 11.89
C SER A 106 -7.97 8.71 10.87
N ARG A 107 -7.97 9.16 9.60
CA ARG A 107 -8.73 8.52 8.50
C ARG A 107 -8.21 7.12 8.18
N LEU A 108 -6.97 6.83 8.55
CA LEU A 108 -6.31 5.53 8.32
C LEU A 108 -6.21 4.67 9.58
N ALA A 109 -6.68 5.15 10.74
CA ALA A 109 -6.60 4.40 12.00
C ALA A 109 -7.25 2.99 11.91
N GLY A 110 -8.26 2.85 11.05
CA GLY A 110 -9.02 1.63 10.83
C GLY A 110 -8.53 0.72 9.69
N ILE A 111 -7.42 1.00 9.01
CA ILE A 111 -6.96 0.12 7.92
C ILE A 111 -6.61 -1.27 8.44
N GLU A 112 -6.92 -2.29 7.66
CA GLU A 112 -6.77 -3.69 8.08
C GLU A 112 -5.34 -4.05 8.46
N VAL A 113 -4.34 -3.51 7.75
CA VAL A 113 -2.93 -3.79 8.04
C VAL A 113 -2.47 -3.27 9.41
N PHE A 114 -3.18 -2.31 10.01
CA PHE A 114 -2.94 -1.85 11.38
C PHE A 114 -3.69 -2.67 12.42
N ARG A 115 -4.96 -3.00 12.15
CA ARG A 115 -5.81 -3.78 13.06
C ARG A 115 -5.40 -5.25 13.13
N GLN A 116 -4.96 -5.80 12.00
CA GLN A 116 -4.55 -7.19 11.86
C GLN A 116 -3.20 -7.27 11.11
N PRO A 117 -2.08 -6.95 11.78
CA PRO A 117 -0.75 -7.01 11.16
C PRO A 117 -0.45 -8.39 10.55
N GLN A 118 -0.81 -9.46 11.29
CA GLN A 118 -0.70 -10.86 10.86
C GLN A 118 -1.91 -11.35 10.04
N GLY A 119 -2.81 -10.45 9.64
CA GLY A 119 -3.97 -10.76 8.81
C GLY A 119 -3.58 -11.19 7.39
N PRO A 120 -4.56 -11.65 6.60
CA PRO A 120 -4.34 -12.31 5.32
C PRO A 120 -3.64 -11.40 4.30
N ASN A 121 -3.03 -12.06 3.31
CA ASN A 121 -2.54 -11.46 2.08
C ASN A 121 -3.37 -12.07 0.93
N PRO A 122 -4.26 -11.33 0.24
CA PRO A 122 -4.39 -9.88 0.29
C PRO A 122 -5.24 -9.36 1.47
N SER A 123 -4.90 -8.15 1.88
CA SER A 123 -5.79 -7.25 2.63
C SER A 123 -6.35 -6.19 1.67
N PHE A 124 -7.05 -5.17 2.17
CA PHE A 124 -7.63 -4.13 1.31
C PHE A 124 -7.66 -2.76 2.00
N LEU A 125 -7.80 -1.72 1.17
CA LEU A 125 -8.19 -0.37 1.54
C LEU A 125 -9.56 -0.09 0.93
N THR A 126 -10.40 0.66 1.65
CA THR A 126 -11.60 1.24 1.03
C THR A 126 -11.20 2.34 0.03
N VAL A 127 -12.14 2.77 -0.82
CA VAL A 127 -11.93 3.91 -1.75
C VAL A 127 -11.37 5.12 -1.01
N GLU A 128 -12.04 5.57 0.05
CA GLU A 128 -11.61 6.71 0.87
C GLU A 128 -10.21 6.52 1.47
N GLN A 129 -9.89 5.33 1.97
CA GLN A 129 -8.57 5.04 2.55
C GLN A 129 -7.48 5.05 1.49
N PHE A 130 -7.77 4.54 0.28
CA PHE A 130 -6.83 4.54 -0.82
C PHE A 130 -6.53 5.95 -1.34
N ASP A 131 -7.54 6.82 -1.40
CA ASP A 131 -7.36 8.23 -1.79
C ASP A 131 -6.41 8.97 -0.83
N VAL A 132 -6.53 8.71 0.48
CA VAL A 132 -5.62 9.26 1.49
C VAL A 132 -4.20 8.71 1.29
N VAL A 133 -4.03 7.40 1.07
CA VAL A 133 -2.72 6.79 0.80
C VAL A 133 -2.07 7.38 -0.44
N ARG A 134 -2.84 7.61 -1.52
CA ARG A 134 -2.34 8.27 -2.74
C ARG A 134 -1.86 9.68 -2.47
N SER A 135 -2.61 10.46 -1.69
CA SER A 135 -2.23 11.84 -1.33
C SER A 135 -0.87 11.90 -0.60
N TYR A 136 -0.62 10.94 0.30
CA TYR A 136 0.69 10.81 0.95
C TYR A 136 1.80 10.47 -0.04
N ARG A 137 1.57 9.51 -0.93
CA ARG A 137 2.54 9.09 -1.95
C ARG A 137 2.90 10.24 -2.89
N ASP A 138 1.89 10.97 -3.38
CA ASP A 138 2.07 12.11 -4.28
C ASP A 138 2.86 13.25 -3.59
N SER A 139 2.64 13.44 -2.28
CA SER A 139 3.40 14.41 -1.47
C SER A 139 4.87 14.00 -1.27
N GLN A 140 5.15 12.70 -1.11
CA GLN A 140 6.52 12.17 -1.00
C GLN A 140 7.25 12.22 -2.34
N ALA A 141 6.54 12.03 -3.46
CA ALA A 141 7.09 12.15 -4.80
C ALA A 141 7.41 13.60 -5.18
N ASN A 142 6.67 14.59 -4.63
CA ASN A 142 6.87 16.02 -4.85
C ASN A 142 7.11 16.79 -3.53
N PRO A 143 8.27 16.61 -2.87
CA PRO A 143 8.54 17.23 -1.57
C PRO A 143 8.60 18.77 -1.62
N SER A 144 8.81 19.37 -2.80
CA SER A 144 8.88 20.82 -3.02
C SER A 144 7.51 21.53 -3.02
N GLY A 145 6.40 20.80 -2.91
CA GLY A 145 5.04 21.33 -3.04
C GLY A 145 4.24 21.50 -1.75
N SER A 146 4.80 21.21 -0.56
CA SER A 146 4.03 21.30 0.68
C SER A 146 3.84 22.76 1.13
N LEU A 147 2.56 23.13 1.23
CA LEU A 147 2.01 24.44 1.59
C LEU A 147 2.64 25.04 2.85
N LYS A 148 2.91 26.35 2.79
CA LYS A 148 3.21 27.20 3.96
C LYS A 148 2.10 27.03 5.01
N SER A 149 2.45 26.57 6.21
CA SER A 149 1.57 26.73 7.38
C SER A 149 1.38 28.22 7.66
N PRO A 150 0.17 28.68 8.02
CA PRO A 150 -0.02 30.05 8.44
C PRO A 150 0.74 30.26 9.76
N SER A 151 1.68 31.21 9.74
CA SER A 151 2.37 31.69 10.92
C SER A 151 1.37 32.32 11.88
N SER A 152 1.18 31.74 13.06
CA SER A 152 0.64 32.46 14.21
C SER A 152 1.68 33.45 14.69
N ALA A 153 1.52 34.71 14.29
CA ALA A 153 2.21 35.84 14.90
C ALA A 153 1.37 37.11 14.74
N ALA A 154 0.55 37.42 15.76
CA ALA A 154 0.35 38.78 16.30
C ALA A 154 -0.78 38.78 17.34
N ILE A 155 -0.48 38.38 18.57
CA ILE A 155 -1.12 38.99 19.75
C ILE A 155 0.00 39.31 20.74
N ALA A 156 0.48 40.55 20.70
CA ALA A 156 1.14 41.20 21.82
C ALA A 156 1.11 42.73 21.64
N ARG A 157 0.40 43.40 22.58
CA ARG A 157 0.53 44.80 23.03
C ARG A 157 -0.08 45.84 22.06
N ARG A 158 -0.95 46.75 22.49
CA ARG A 158 -1.06 47.49 23.77
C ARG A 158 -2.51 47.75 24.14
#